data_AF-A0A350BV59-F1
#
_entry.id   AF-A0A350BV59-F1
#
_cell.length_a   1.000
_cell.length_b   1.000
_cell.length_c   1.000
_cell.angle_alpha   90.00
_cell.angle_beta   90.00
_cell.angle_gamma   90.00
#
_symmetry.space_group_name_H-M   'P 1'
#
loop_
_entity.id
_entity.type
_entity.pdbx_description
1 polymer ?
#
loop_
_entity_poly.entity_id
_entity_poly.type
_entity_poly.pdbx_seq_one_letter_code
_entity_poly.pdbx_strand_id
1 'polypeptide(L)'
;FFFIFQLFQHIKEKRILDFAKAAGLAILGAGIALGANSSNLLLVNEYAKESIRGTSELTISKSADNQEDSKDGLTKDYVFSYSMGWSDYAATFIPNYSGGDSDKLQLYYGQIGSTSGPKYLGVTMFILMLLGLVIVKGSEKWWLLSVILLTIVLSMGTNNFAWFNLWMYDYFPLYNKFRSPSMMIAIMQVCTGLLAMLAVEQILSNPKYIKENIKPISITAGIGIGLIVLLAFTGTMFNDFSSTPKYDETTGQMVYDSDTRTAQRALQQRGTQVTQGDIDNIKNRLVEERLKIMKKDGSRSLLFALLLLLILWLAYKQKIKSQYAVLFLGLLILADLWTVGKRYLDNKDFKKRVTSSVPFTAYSADLDIKQDTSYYRVLDLTESPLNSNRCAYFHKSIGGYSAVKIRRYQDIWDWQLNEDLTNGRVMNNGILNMLNMKYFIYPNRQEQGAQPLYGQNPEALGNAWFVNKINIVENADSAVLALGSLNTKKEAIVEQVFADRISTASVSDSNASVVLNSYHPEELQYTTNSSTEGNVIFSEIYYDKGWDAYIDNEKVDYFRANYVLRGLKVPAGQHTVTFKFEPKTYALGASLAAIFGGLVYLLIGICIFFWVKNTFLDTKPKAKSVSQAK
;
A
#
# COMPACT_ATOMS: atom_id res chain seq x y z
N PHE A 1 24.10 2.30 -2.98
CA PHE A 1 25.20 1.34 -3.23
C PHE A 1 25.91 1.55 -4.55
N PHE A 2 25.25 1.51 -5.72
CA PHE A 2 25.91 1.68 -7.03
C PHE A 2 26.91 2.86 -7.07
N PHE A 3 26.44 4.08 -6.78
CA PHE A 3 27.31 5.27 -6.79
C PHE A 3 28.47 5.21 -5.78
N ILE A 4 28.27 4.55 -4.63
CA ILE A 4 29.32 4.39 -3.62
C ILE A 4 30.43 3.49 -4.17
N PHE A 5 30.07 2.34 -4.73
CA PHE A 5 31.04 1.43 -5.36
C PHE A 5 31.75 2.08 -6.55
N GLN A 6 31.02 2.79 -7.40
CA GLN A 6 31.60 3.53 -8.52
C GLN A 6 32.54 4.64 -8.05
N LEU A 7 32.21 5.35 -6.97
CA LEU A 7 33.09 6.36 -6.37
C LEU A 7 34.41 5.73 -5.91
N PHE A 8 34.37 4.65 -5.14
CA PHE A 8 35.58 3.95 -4.68
C PHE A 8 36.45 3.47 -5.85
N GLN A 9 35.82 2.91 -6.89
CA GLN A 9 36.54 2.45 -8.07
C GLN A 9 37.21 3.60 -8.83
N HIS A 10 36.51 4.70 -9.06
CA HIS A 10 37.06 5.87 -9.76
C HIS A 10 38.11 6.61 -8.93
N ILE A 11 38.02 6.59 -7.60
CA ILE A 11 39.10 7.08 -6.72
C ILE A 11 40.36 6.22 -6.93
N LYS A 12 40.23 4.88 -6.91
CA LYS A 12 41.36 3.96 -7.10
C LYS A 12 42.00 4.11 -8.49
N GLU A 13 41.20 4.36 -9.52
CA GLU A 13 41.64 4.54 -10.90
C GLU A 13 42.12 5.98 -11.21
N LYS A 14 42.08 6.91 -10.24
CA LYS A 14 42.38 8.34 -10.42
C LYS A 14 41.50 9.04 -11.48
N ARG A 15 40.23 8.61 -11.61
CA ARG A 15 39.23 9.11 -12.58
C ARG A 15 38.05 9.81 -11.90
N ILE A 16 38.30 10.54 -10.83
CA ILE A 16 37.22 11.19 -10.03
C ILE A 16 36.40 12.20 -10.84
N LEU A 17 37.01 12.87 -11.82
CA LEU A 17 36.31 13.84 -12.68
C LEU A 17 35.27 13.15 -13.57
N ASP A 18 35.56 11.95 -14.06
CA ASP A 18 34.62 11.17 -14.87
C ASP A 18 33.43 10.73 -14.02
N PHE A 19 33.69 10.29 -12.77
CA PHE A 19 32.63 9.99 -11.82
C PHE A 19 31.74 11.20 -11.54
N ALA A 20 32.35 12.37 -11.28
CA ALA A 20 31.60 13.60 -11.01
C ALA A 20 30.69 13.99 -12.19
N LYS A 21 31.18 13.87 -13.43
CA LYS A 21 30.37 14.09 -14.65
C LYS A 21 29.20 13.11 -14.74
N ALA A 22 29.47 11.81 -14.57
CA ALA A 22 28.44 10.77 -14.66
C ALA A 22 27.39 10.91 -13.54
N ALA A 23 27.82 11.18 -12.30
CA ALA A 23 26.93 11.43 -11.18
C ALA A 23 26.10 12.70 -11.41
N GLY A 24 26.70 13.78 -11.93
CA GLY A 24 25.98 15.01 -12.29
C GLY A 24 24.89 14.77 -13.33
N LEU A 25 25.19 14.02 -14.39
CA LEU A 25 24.20 13.63 -15.40
C LEU A 25 23.09 12.75 -14.82
N ALA A 26 23.43 11.82 -13.93
CA ALA A 26 22.43 10.98 -13.27
C ALA A 26 21.51 11.79 -12.34
N ILE A 27 22.06 12.76 -11.60
CA ILE A 27 21.28 13.69 -10.75
C ILE A 27 20.35 14.55 -11.62
N LEU A 28 20.83 15.06 -12.76
CA LEU A 28 19.99 15.80 -13.71
C LEU A 28 18.85 14.91 -14.24
N GLY A 29 19.15 13.69 -14.65
CA GLY A 29 18.14 12.72 -15.09
C GLY A 29 17.11 12.41 -14.00
N ALA A 30 17.56 12.22 -12.75
CA ALA A 30 16.66 12.04 -11.60
C ALA A 30 15.79 13.27 -11.35
N GLY A 31 16.35 14.48 -11.45
CA GLY A 31 15.61 15.74 -11.34
C GLY A 31 14.53 15.87 -12.40
N ILE A 32 14.84 15.52 -13.66
CA ILE A 32 13.85 15.51 -14.74
C ILE A 32 12.75 14.48 -14.46
N ALA A 33 13.10 13.28 -13.99
CA ALA A 33 12.12 12.25 -13.66
C ALA A 33 11.21 12.66 -12.48
N LEU A 34 11.77 13.30 -11.45
CA LEU A 34 10.99 13.85 -10.33
C LEU A 34 10.07 14.98 -10.79
N GLY A 35 10.57 15.88 -11.64
CA GLY A 35 9.78 16.94 -12.25
C GLY A 35 8.65 16.40 -13.12
N ALA A 36 8.89 15.35 -13.91
CA ALA A 36 7.86 14.72 -14.74
C ALA A 36 6.75 14.03 -13.91
N ASN A 37 7.05 13.66 -12.67
CA ASN A 37 6.10 13.04 -11.73
C ASN A 37 5.63 14.00 -10.62
N SER A 38 5.84 15.31 -10.78
CA SER A 38 5.56 16.31 -9.73
C SER A 38 4.09 16.39 -9.35
N SER A 39 3.16 16.16 -10.28
CA SER A 39 1.72 16.15 -10.00
C SER A 39 1.35 15.17 -8.90
N ASN A 40 1.86 13.94 -8.98
CA ASN A 40 1.65 12.92 -7.95
C ASN A 40 2.46 13.23 -6.68
N LEU A 41 3.75 13.57 -6.83
CA LEU A 41 4.64 13.73 -5.68
C LEU A 41 4.23 14.90 -4.77
N LEU A 42 3.86 16.04 -5.34
CA LEU A 42 3.47 17.22 -4.56
C LEU A 42 2.15 17.01 -3.84
N LEU A 43 1.15 16.44 -4.51
CA LEU A 43 -0.14 16.11 -3.89
C LEU A 43 0.01 15.09 -2.76
N VAL A 44 0.76 14.01 -3.01
CA VAL A 44 1.02 13.00 -1.98
C VAL A 44 1.75 13.61 -0.80
N ASN A 45 2.74 14.48 -1.04
CA ASN A 45 3.50 15.13 0.03
C ASN A 45 2.66 16.12 0.86
N GLU A 46 1.75 16.87 0.23
CA GLU A 46 0.83 17.76 0.93
C GLU A 46 -0.17 16.97 1.76
N TYR A 47 -0.88 16.04 1.12
CA TYR A 47 -1.93 15.26 1.77
C TYR A 47 -1.40 14.29 2.82
N ALA A 48 -0.18 13.74 2.65
CA ALA A 48 0.41 12.84 3.63
C ALA A 48 0.56 13.48 5.01
N LYS A 49 0.79 14.81 5.08
CA LYS A 49 0.91 15.56 6.34
C LYS A 49 -0.40 15.64 7.12
N GLU A 50 -1.53 15.68 6.42
CA GLU A 50 -2.87 15.71 7.01
C GLU A 50 -3.42 14.29 7.30
N SER A 51 -2.70 13.26 6.86
CA SER A 51 -3.11 11.85 6.97
C SER A 51 -2.55 11.17 8.21
N ILE A 52 -2.94 9.91 8.45
CA ILE A 52 -2.33 9.02 9.46
C ILE A 52 -0.83 8.75 9.24
N ARG A 53 -0.24 9.25 8.16
CA ARG A 53 1.21 9.24 7.94
C ARG A 53 1.86 10.52 8.46
N GLY A 54 1.11 11.59 8.67
CA GLY A 54 1.59 12.86 9.22
C GLY A 54 1.74 12.81 10.74
N THR A 55 2.15 13.95 11.29
CA THR A 55 2.21 14.18 12.73
C THR A 55 0.79 14.34 13.27
N SER A 56 0.48 13.69 14.39
CA SER A 56 -0.79 13.91 15.09
C SER A 56 -0.78 15.30 15.73
N GLU A 57 -1.90 16.01 15.64
CA GLU A 57 -2.11 17.23 16.43
C GLU A 57 -2.43 16.91 17.89
N LEU A 58 -2.76 15.65 18.21
CA LEU A 58 -2.96 15.20 19.59
C LEU A 58 -1.64 14.98 20.31
N THR A 59 -1.49 15.57 21.49
CA THR A 59 -0.31 15.41 22.35
C THR A 59 -0.54 14.40 23.48
N ILE A 60 -1.81 14.16 23.81
CA ILE A 60 -2.28 13.18 24.80
C ILE A 60 -2.35 11.75 24.23
N SER A 61 -2.36 10.75 25.12
CA SER A 61 -2.52 9.32 24.79
C SER A 61 -3.67 8.72 25.59
N LYS A 62 -4.48 7.85 24.99
CA LYS A 62 -5.73 7.35 25.61
C LYS A 62 -5.51 6.37 26.77
N SER A 63 -4.37 5.66 26.81
CA SER A 63 -3.99 4.77 27.92
C SER A 63 -2.48 4.76 28.14
N ALA A 64 -2.04 4.51 29.38
CA ALA A 64 -0.62 4.35 29.72
C ALA A 64 0.00 3.06 29.11
N ASP A 65 -0.84 2.06 28.81
CA ASP A 65 -0.43 0.76 28.24
C ASP A 65 -0.50 0.68 26.70
N ASN A 66 -1.24 1.57 26.03
CA ASN A 66 -1.29 1.59 24.57
C ASN A 66 -0.19 2.51 24.02
N GLN A 67 1.03 1.99 23.92
CA GLN A 67 2.15 2.62 23.21
C GLN A 67 1.95 2.73 21.67
N GLU A 68 0.71 2.63 21.18
CA GLU A 68 0.41 2.53 19.76
C GLU A 68 0.16 3.89 19.07
N ASP A 69 -0.03 4.99 19.80
CA ASP A 69 -0.26 6.30 19.17
C ASP A 69 1.05 6.90 18.64
N SER A 70 1.39 6.59 17.38
CA SER A 70 2.53 7.21 16.71
C SER A 70 2.29 8.71 16.52
N LYS A 71 2.99 9.54 17.31
CA LYS A 71 2.93 11.01 17.21
C LYS A 71 3.40 11.53 15.85
N ASP A 72 4.31 10.84 15.17
CA ASP A 72 4.69 11.13 13.79
C ASP A 72 4.89 9.83 12.98
N GLY A 73 4.10 9.66 11.92
CA GLY A 73 4.15 8.45 11.07
C GLY A 73 3.07 7.44 11.39
N LEU A 74 3.27 6.23 10.88
CA LEU A 74 2.42 5.08 11.13
C LEU A 74 2.92 4.33 12.38
N THR A 75 2.03 3.63 13.07
CA THR A 75 2.36 2.81 14.24
C THR A 75 3.31 1.67 13.87
N LYS A 76 4.14 1.20 14.82
CA LYS A 76 5.12 0.12 14.58
C LYS A 76 4.42 -1.13 14.04
N ASP A 77 3.34 -1.55 14.68
CA ASP A 77 2.57 -2.73 14.26
C ASP A 77 1.98 -2.58 12.87
N TYR A 78 1.51 -1.37 12.53
CA TYR A 78 0.98 -1.11 11.21
C TYR A 78 2.07 -1.11 10.13
N VAL A 79 3.23 -0.47 10.40
CA VAL A 79 4.39 -0.49 9.49
C VAL A 79 4.83 -1.92 9.22
N PHE A 80 4.96 -2.74 10.26
CA PHE A 80 5.50 -4.10 10.17
C PHE A 80 4.45 -5.21 9.96
N SER A 81 3.18 -4.85 9.73
CA SER A 81 2.06 -5.79 9.57
C SER A 81 2.23 -6.87 8.48
N TYR A 82 3.03 -6.59 7.44
CA TYR A 82 3.34 -7.52 6.34
C TYR A 82 4.86 -7.80 6.26
N SER A 83 5.46 -8.10 7.39
CA SER A 83 6.85 -8.56 7.47
C SER A 83 6.98 -9.97 6.88
N MET A 84 8.02 -10.22 6.10
CA MET A 84 8.28 -11.56 5.52
C MET A 84 8.99 -12.48 6.52
N GLY A 85 8.71 -13.78 6.43
CA GLY A 85 9.46 -14.82 7.14
C GLY A 85 10.40 -15.61 6.22
N TRP A 86 11.20 -16.51 6.78
CA TRP A 86 12.10 -17.38 6.00
C TRP A 86 11.36 -18.29 5.01
N SER A 87 10.19 -18.80 5.38
CA SER A 87 9.34 -19.58 4.47
C SER A 87 8.96 -18.77 3.24
N ASP A 88 8.70 -17.47 3.39
CA ASP A 88 8.33 -16.59 2.28
C ASP A 88 9.50 -16.33 1.31
N TYR A 89 10.76 -16.40 1.77
CA TYR A 89 11.92 -16.39 0.88
C TYR A 89 12.11 -17.70 0.14
N ALA A 90 11.93 -18.83 0.82
CA ALA A 90 11.91 -20.12 0.13
C ALA A 90 10.79 -20.15 -0.92
N ALA A 91 9.67 -19.48 -0.67
CA ALA A 91 8.58 -19.31 -1.63
C ALA A 91 8.97 -18.52 -2.89
N THR A 92 10.08 -17.76 -2.87
CA THR A 92 10.56 -17.03 -4.05
C THR A 92 11.14 -17.94 -5.13
N PHE A 93 11.57 -19.16 -4.78
CA PHE A 93 12.11 -20.14 -5.72
C PHE A 93 11.44 -21.53 -5.62
N ILE A 94 10.63 -21.79 -4.59
CA ILE A 94 9.69 -22.93 -4.49
C ILE A 94 8.29 -22.37 -4.22
N PRO A 95 7.44 -22.13 -5.23
CA PRO A 95 6.26 -21.26 -5.11
C PRO A 95 5.34 -21.51 -3.90
N ASN A 96 4.98 -22.77 -3.64
CA ASN A 96 4.08 -23.13 -2.55
C ASN A 96 4.79 -23.45 -1.22
N TYR A 97 6.05 -23.02 -1.04
CA TYR A 97 6.74 -23.27 0.23
C TYR A 97 5.99 -22.67 1.41
N SER A 98 5.51 -21.43 1.33
CA SER A 98 4.62 -20.80 2.33
C SER A 98 3.13 -21.12 2.16
N GLY A 99 2.75 -22.02 1.24
CA GLY A 99 1.35 -22.39 1.00
C GLY A 99 0.57 -21.55 -0.03
N GLY A 100 1.21 -20.56 -0.66
CA GLY A 100 0.64 -19.85 -1.81
C GLY A 100 -0.35 -18.75 -1.43
N ASP A 101 -1.55 -18.78 -2.01
CA ASP A 101 -2.57 -17.72 -1.92
C ASP A 101 -3.54 -17.96 -0.75
N SER A 102 -3.84 -16.89 0.00
CA SER A 102 -4.69 -16.92 1.19
C SER A 102 -6.19 -17.10 0.90
N ASP A 103 -6.65 -16.76 -0.30
CA ASP A 103 -8.07 -16.72 -0.66
C ASP A 103 -8.46 -17.92 -1.55
N LYS A 104 -7.70 -18.18 -2.62
CA LYS A 104 -7.92 -19.26 -3.60
C LYS A 104 -7.50 -20.62 -3.07
N LEU A 105 -6.31 -20.70 -2.45
CA LEU A 105 -5.78 -21.95 -1.92
C LEU A 105 -6.10 -22.12 -0.44
N GLN A 106 -6.16 -21.03 0.33
CA GLN A 106 -6.37 -21.04 1.79
C GLN A 106 -5.32 -21.90 2.54
N LEU A 107 -4.15 -22.07 1.94
CA LEU A 107 -3.06 -22.87 2.49
C LEU A 107 -1.88 -22.01 2.97
N TYR A 108 -1.94 -20.69 2.78
CA TYR A 108 -0.91 -19.78 3.26
C TYR A 108 -0.73 -19.88 4.78
N TYR A 109 0.51 -20.03 5.24
CA TYR A 109 0.86 -20.10 6.67
C TYR A 109 2.07 -19.23 7.04
N GLY A 110 2.65 -18.53 6.07
CA GLY A 110 3.79 -17.66 6.30
C GLY A 110 3.45 -16.43 7.16
N GLN A 111 4.46 -15.61 7.41
CA GLN A 111 4.38 -14.57 8.44
C GLN A 111 3.90 -13.20 7.93
N ILE A 112 3.60 -13.08 6.62
CA ILE A 112 3.10 -11.85 5.99
C ILE A 112 1.63 -11.57 6.39
N GLY A 113 0.95 -12.53 7.01
CA GLY A 113 -0.46 -12.44 7.41
C GLY A 113 -1.41 -12.92 6.32
N SER A 114 -1.43 -12.22 5.18
CA SER A 114 -2.15 -12.69 3.98
C SER A 114 -1.44 -12.30 2.69
N THR A 115 -1.60 -13.11 1.65
CA THR A 115 -1.01 -12.85 0.33
C THR A 115 -1.85 -13.43 -0.79
N SER A 116 -1.85 -12.76 -1.96
CA SER A 116 -2.49 -13.22 -3.19
C SER A 116 -1.59 -14.16 -4.01
N GLY A 117 -0.67 -14.84 -3.34
CA GLY A 117 0.36 -15.70 -3.93
C GLY A 117 1.79 -15.36 -3.48
N PRO A 118 2.76 -16.21 -3.82
CA PRO A 118 4.16 -16.03 -3.48
C PRO A 118 4.78 -14.92 -4.34
N LYS A 119 5.77 -14.24 -3.77
CA LYS A 119 6.59 -13.26 -4.49
C LYS A 119 7.66 -13.97 -5.33
N TYR A 120 7.20 -14.85 -6.23
CA TYR A 120 8.01 -15.77 -6.99
C TYR A 120 9.00 -15.03 -7.90
N LEU A 121 10.29 -15.32 -7.73
CA LEU A 121 11.40 -14.80 -8.53
C LEU A 121 11.72 -15.65 -9.75
N GLY A 122 11.36 -16.93 -9.73
CA GLY A 122 11.87 -17.93 -10.66
C GLY A 122 13.07 -18.66 -10.09
N VAL A 123 13.00 -19.99 -10.06
CA VAL A 123 14.15 -20.83 -9.67
C VAL A 123 15.30 -20.67 -10.65
N THR A 124 14.98 -20.47 -11.93
CA THR A 124 15.96 -20.22 -12.98
C THR A 124 16.76 -18.95 -12.71
N MET A 125 16.07 -17.87 -12.35
CA MET A 125 16.69 -16.59 -11.98
C MET A 125 17.51 -16.69 -10.70
N PHE A 126 17.03 -17.43 -9.71
CA PHE A 126 17.75 -17.70 -8.47
C PHE A 126 19.09 -18.41 -8.73
N ILE A 127 19.10 -19.48 -9.53
CA ILE A 127 20.34 -20.20 -9.86
C ILE A 127 21.29 -19.31 -10.67
N LEU A 128 20.80 -18.56 -11.67
CA LEU A 128 21.62 -17.63 -12.43
C LEU A 128 22.24 -16.53 -11.55
N MET A 129 21.48 -16.01 -10.58
CA MET A 129 21.98 -15.04 -9.61
C MET A 129 23.12 -15.64 -8.77
N LEU A 130 22.96 -16.86 -8.24
CA LEU A 130 24.02 -17.55 -7.49
C LEU A 130 25.29 -17.72 -8.35
N LEU A 131 25.14 -18.16 -9.60
CA LEU A 131 26.26 -18.27 -10.54
C LEU A 131 26.91 -16.90 -10.78
N GLY A 132 26.09 -15.85 -10.95
CA GLY A 132 26.51 -14.47 -11.13
C GLY A 132 27.43 -13.97 -10.01
N LEU A 133 27.15 -14.31 -8.75
CA LEU A 133 27.99 -13.94 -7.60
C LEU A 133 29.43 -14.47 -7.73
N VAL A 134 29.61 -15.62 -8.39
CA VAL A 134 30.92 -16.23 -8.61
C VAL A 134 31.58 -15.70 -9.87
N ILE A 135 30.86 -15.65 -10.99
CA ILE A 135 31.47 -15.42 -12.30
C ILE A 135 31.57 -13.95 -12.69
N VAL A 136 30.66 -13.10 -12.21
CA VAL A 136 30.71 -11.67 -12.49
C VAL A 136 31.91 -11.07 -11.75
N LYS A 137 32.73 -10.36 -12.50
CA LYS A 137 33.90 -9.65 -11.99
C LYS A 137 33.51 -8.21 -11.68
N GLY A 138 34.32 -7.55 -10.84
CA GLY A 138 34.21 -6.12 -10.60
C GLY A 138 33.26 -5.75 -9.46
N SER A 139 32.94 -4.46 -9.41
CA SER A 139 32.13 -3.84 -8.37
C SER A 139 30.63 -4.12 -8.56
N GLU A 140 30.23 -4.54 -9.77
CA GLU A 140 28.86 -4.76 -10.21
C GLU A 140 28.13 -5.78 -9.33
N LYS A 141 28.74 -6.94 -9.09
CA LYS A 141 28.14 -7.97 -8.25
C LYS A 141 28.01 -7.54 -6.79
N TRP A 142 28.93 -6.72 -6.29
CA TRP A 142 28.98 -6.38 -4.89
C TRP A 142 27.92 -5.36 -4.51
N TRP A 143 27.72 -4.33 -5.33
CA TRP A 143 26.63 -3.40 -5.08
C TRP A 143 25.26 -4.08 -5.25
N LEU A 144 25.10 -4.97 -6.23
CA LEU A 144 23.88 -5.76 -6.43
C LEU A 144 23.61 -6.65 -5.21
N LEU A 145 24.62 -7.40 -4.75
CA LEU A 145 24.51 -8.25 -3.56
C LEU A 145 24.19 -7.42 -2.31
N SER A 146 24.84 -6.27 -2.10
CA SER A 146 24.55 -5.40 -0.96
C SER A 146 23.09 -4.93 -0.96
N VAL A 147 22.55 -4.57 -2.13
CA VAL A 147 21.14 -4.18 -2.26
C VAL A 147 20.21 -5.36 -2.00
N ILE A 148 20.51 -6.55 -2.53
CA ILE A 148 19.74 -7.77 -2.27
C ILE A 148 19.70 -8.08 -0.77
N LEU A 149 20.86 -8.10 -0.10
CA LEU A 149 20.95 -8.40 1.33
C LEU A 149 20.24 -7.36 2.18
N LEU A 150 20.44 -6.06 1.91
CA LEU A 150 19.72 -5.00 2.63
C LEU A 150 18.21 -5.14 2.45
N THR A 151 17.77 -5.40 1.21
CA THR A 151 16.34 -5.57 0.91
C THR A 151 15.75 -6.74 1.68
N ILE A 152 16.45 -7.88 1.75
CA ILE A 152 16.03 -9.03 2.55
C ILE A 152 15.80 -8.62 4.01
N VAL A 153 16.82 -8.02 4.64
CA VAL A 153 16.77 -7.58 6.04
C VAL A 153 15.59 -6.62 6.27
N LEU A 154 15.38 -5.64 5.39
CA LEU A 154 14.28 -4.69 5.53
C LEU A 154 12.91 -5.34 5.32
N SER A 155 12.74 -6.19 4.30
CA SER A 155 11.44 -6.81 4.02
C SER A 155 11.00 -7.85 5.06
N MET A 156 11.92 -8.36 5.87
CA MET A 156 11.61 -9.22 7.02
C MET A 156 11.10 -8.48 8.24
N GLY A 157 11.19 -7.15 8.27
CA GLY A 157 10.65 -6.32 9.35
C GLY A 157 10.98 -6.85 10.75
N THR A 158 9.96 -6.92 11.60
CA THR A 158 10.10 -7.38 12.99
C THR A 158 10.13 -8.90 13.15
N ASN A 159 9.80 -9.68 12.13
CA ASN A 159 9.76 -11.15 12.24
C ASN A 159 11.13 -11.78 12.49
N ASN A 160 12.19 -11.24 11.86
CA ASN A 160 13.54 -11.80 11.96
C ASN A 160 14.64 -10.75 12.18
N PHE A 161 14.40 -9.48 11.86
CA PHE A 161 15.40 -8.41 11.96
C PHE A 161 14.82 -7.18 12.67
N ALA A 162 14.14 -7.41 13.79
CA ALA A 162 13.47 -6.36 14.57
C ALA A 162 14.41 -5.22 14.96
N TRP A 163 15.59 -5.51 15.51
CA TRP A 163 16.52 -4.47 15.96
C TRP A 163 16.91 -3.48 14.84
N PHE A 164 17.17 -3.99 13.63
CA PHE A 164 17.57 -3.15 12.51
C PHE A 164 16.38 -2.39 11.94
N ASN A 165 15.23 -3.04 11.82
CA ASN A 165 14.01 -2.43 11.28
C ASN A 165 13.41 -1.40 12.22
N LEU A 166 13.47 -1.62 13.53
CA LEU A 166 13.09 -0.64 14.55
C LEU A 166 14.05 0.55 14.54
N TRP A 167 15.36 0.32 14.42
CA TRP A 167 16.32 1.40 14.22
C TRP A 167 16.04 2.20 12.94
N MET A 168 15.74 1.52 11.82
CA MET A 168 15.34 2.20 10.59
C MET A 168 14.04 3.00 10.78
N TYR A 169 13.08 2.48 11.52
CA TYR A 169 11.84 3.18 11.85
C TYR A 169 12.08 4.45 12.68
N ASP A 170 12.94 4.38 13.68
CA ASP A 170 13.19 5.49 14.60
C ASP A 170 14.08 6.59 13.97
N TYR A 171 15.00 6.23 13.06
CA TYR A 171 16.04 7.15 12.59
C TYR A 171 16.09 7.38 11.07
N PHE A 172 15.60 6.46 10.24
CA PHE A 172 15.71 6.60 8.79
C PHE A 172 14.54 7.43 8.23
N PRO A 173 14.82 8.53 7.49
CA PRO A 173 13.77 9.40 6.98
C PRO A 173 12.74 8.63 6.15
N LEU A 174 11.46 8.94 6.38
CA LEU A 174 10.30 8.38 5.68
C LEU A 174 10.05 6.87 5.90
N TYR A 175 10.89 6.16 6.66
CA TYR A 175 10.70 4.73 6.89
C TYR A 175 9.39 4.43 7.63
N ASN A 176 9.11 5.21 8.68
CA ASN A 176 7.86 5.16 9.45
C ASN A 176 6.61 5.61 8.65
N LYS A 177 6.75 6.03 7.39
CA LYS A 177 5.64 6.41 6.51
C LYS A 177 5.26 5.30 5.53
N PHE A 178 6.07 4.23 5.47
CA PHE A 178 5.87 3.10 4.56
C PHE A 178 5.15 1.96 5.27
N ARG A 179 4.15 1.38 4.61
CA ARG A 179 3.48 0.16 5.06
C ARG A 179 3.97 -1.02 4.23
N SER A 180 4.02 -2.20 4.83
CA SER A 180 4.27 -3.47 4.18
C SER A 180 5.73 -3.67 3.74
N PRO A 181 6.62 -4.05 4.68
CA PRO A 181 8.05 -4.24 4.40
C PRO A 181 8.26 -5.26 3.28
N SER A 182 7.39 -6.27 3.17
CA SER A 182 7.43 -7.26 2.09
C SER A 182 7.50 -6.65 0.68
N MET A 183 6.99 -5.45 0.44
CA MET A 183 7.01 -4.79 -0.88
C MET A 183 8.43 -4.42 -1.32
N MET A 184 9.37 -4.26 -0.38
CA MET A 184 10.76 -3.93 -0.70
C MET A 184 11.42 -5.02 -1.55
N ILE A 185 10.95 -6.27 -1.49
CA ILE A 185 11.46 -7.38 -2.30
C ILE A 185 11.50 -7.06 -3.80
N ALA A 186 10.66 -6.16 -4.31
CA ALA A 186 10.70 -5.72 -5.70
C ALA A 186 12.10 -5.26 -6.13
N ILE A 187 12.82 -4.58 -5.23
CA ILE A 187 14.21 -4.13 -5.44
C ILE A 187 15.15 -5.34 -5.57
N MET A 188 14.96 -6.37 -4.73
CA MET A 188 15.68 -7.63 -4.85
C MET A 188 15.41 -8.29 -6.20
N GLN A 189 14.16 -8.34 -6.68
CA GLN A 189 13.84 -8.97 -7.97
C GLN A 189 14.58 -8.30 -9.14
N VAL A 190 14.64 -6.96 -9.15
CA VAL A 190 15.39 -6.21 -10.16
C VAL A 190 16.89 -6.51 -10.08
N CYS A 191 17.47 -6.51 -8.87
CA CYS A 191 18.90 -6.78 -8.69
C CYS A 191 19.27 -8.22 -9.06
N THR A 192 18.44 -9.19 -8.68
CA THR A 192 18.55 -10.60 -9.10
C THR A 192 18.51 -10.72 -10.61
N GLY A 193 17.58 -10.02 -11.26
CA GLY A 193 17.48 -9.96 -12.73
C GLY A 193 18.73 -9.44 -13.40
N LEU A 194 19.25 -8.30 -12.92
CA LEU A 194 20.50 -7.72 -13.43
C LEU A 194 21.69 -8.66 -13.26
N LEU A 195 21.83 -9.26 -12.07
CA LEU A 195 22.94 -10.18 -11.81
C LEU A 195 22.84 -11.46 -12.64
N ALA A 196 21.63 -11.97 -12.86
CA ALA A 196 21.38 -13.12 -13.74
C ALA A 196 21.74 -12.80 -15.21
N MET A 197 21.40 -11.60 -15.70
CA MET A 197 21.79 -11.17 -17.06
C MET A 197 23.31 -11.10 -17.22
N LEU A 198 24.02 -10.49 -16.25
CA LEU A 198 25.48 -10.45 -16.24
C LEU A 198 26.10 -11.85 -16.19
N ALA A 199 25.47 -12.78 -15.47
CA ALA A 199 25.90 -14.17 -15.43
C ALA A 199 25.81 -14.84 -16.82
N VAL A 200 24.68 -14.67 -17.51
CA VAL A 200 24.48 -15.21 -18.86
C VAL A 200 25.48 -14.61 -19.85
N GLU A 201 25.68 -13.29 -19.80
CA GLU A 201 26.68 -12.59 -20.63
C GLU A 201 28.08 -13.17 -20.41
N GLN A 202 28.49 -13.35 -19.15
CA GLN A 202 29.81 -13.90 -18.82
C GLN A 202 29.99 -15.33 -19.32
N ILE A 203 28.94 -16.15 -19.26
CA ILE A 203 28.98 -17.54 -19.74
C ILE A 203 29.13 -17.61 -21.25
N LEU A 204 28.40 -16.77 -21.99
CA LEU A 204 28.36 -16.81 -23.45
C LEU A 204 29.53 -16.07 -24.10
N SER A 205 29.98 -14.96 -23.52
CA SER A 205 31.02 -14.10 -24.11
C SER A 205 32.43 -14.51 -23.70
N ASN A 206 32.61 -15.18 -22.54
CA ASN A 206 33.94 -15.51 -22.02
C ASN A 206 34.16 -17.02 -21.74
N PRO A 207 34.04 -17.94 -22.73
CA PRO A 207 34.14 -19.39 -22.50
C PRO A 207 35.44 -19.87 -21.85
N LYS A 208 36.57 -19.21 -22.15
CA LYS A 208 37.88 -19.53 -21.55
C LYS A 208 37.87 -19.32 -20.04
N TYR A 209 37.32 -18.18 -19.59
CA TYR A 209 37.21 -17.87 -18.17
C TYR A 209 36.30 -18.85 -17.44
N ILE A 210 35.20 -19.26 -18.06
CA ILE A 210 34.29 -20.28 -17.50
C ILE A 210 35.01 -21.63 -17.35
N LYS A 211 35.82 -22.02 -18.34
CA LYS A 211 36.60 -23.26 -18.28
C LYS A 211 37.60 -23.25 -17.11
N GLU A 212 38.31 -22.14 -16.93
CA GLU A 212 39.27 -21.95 -15.83
C GLU A 212 38.60 -21.95 -14.45
N ASN A 213 37.33 -21.51 -14.38
CA ASN A 213 36.56 -21.38 -13.14
C ASN A 213 35.43 -22.42 -13.02
N ILE A 214 35.52 -23.55 -13.72
CA ILE A 214 34.43 -24.53 -13.75
C ILE A 214 34.15 -25.16 -12.38
N LYS A 215 35.19 -25.35 -11.54
CA LYS A 215 35.04 -25.93 -10.20
C LYS A 215 34.15 -25.07 -9.29
N PRO A 216 34.44 -23.78 -9.05
CA PRO A 216 33.56 -22.94 -8.22
C PRO A 216 32.16 -22.78 -8.84
N ILE A 217 32.04 -22.71 -10.17
CA ILE A 217 30.73 -22.67 -10.86
C ILE A 217 29.90 -23.93 -10.56
N SER A 218 30.50 -25.12 -10.71
CA SER A 218 29.83 -26.39 -10.44
C SER A 218 29.47 -26.55 -8.96
N ILE A 219 30.31 -26.09 -8.04
CA ILE A 219 30.01 -26.07 -6.59
C ILE A 219 28.80 -25.18 -6.32
N THR A 220 28.76 -23.97 -6.87
CA THR A 220 27.64 -23.04 -6.67
C THR A 220 26.34 -23.55 -7.30
N ALA A 221 26.40 -24.13 -8.49
CA ALA A 221 25.27 -24.83 -9.09
C ALA A 221 24.79 -25.97 -8.18
N GLY A 222 25.72 -26.79 -7.68
CA GLY A 222 25.44 -27.88 -6.74
C GLY A 222 24.81 -27.42 -5.43
N ILE A 223 25.25 -26.28 -4.87
CA ILE A 223 24.64 -25.67 -3.68
C ILE A 223 23.22 -25.22 -3.98
N GLY A 224 22.98 -24.57 -5.12
CA GLY A 224 21.62 -24.15 -5.52
C GLY A 224 20.67 -25.34 -5.68
N ILE A 225 21.10 -26.40 -6.35
CA ILE A 225 20.33 -27.65 -6.49
C ILE A 225 20.14 -28.32 -5.12
N GLY A 226 21.20 -28.42 -4.33
CA GLY A 226 21.20 -29.02 -3.00
C GLY A 226 20.23 -28.31 -2.06
N LEU A 227 20.16 -26.97 -2.12
CA LEU A 227 19.21 -26.18 -1.35
C LEU A 227 17.76 -26.46 -1.76
N ILE A 228 17.47 -26.58 -3.06
CA ILE A 228 16.13 -26.94 -3.54
C ILE A 228 15.77 -28.35 -3.05
N VAL A 229 16.68 -29.31 -3.15
CA VAL A 229 16.46 -30.69 -2.69
C VAL A 229 16.24 -30.73 -1.19
N LEU A 230 17.07 -30.02 -0.42
CA LEU A 230 16.96 -29.92 1.02
C LEU A 230 15.59 -29.37 1.40
N LEU A 231 15.21 -28.20 0.88
CA LEU A 231 13.94 -27.57 1.24
C LEU A 231 12.72 -28.37 0.74
N ALA A 232 12.81 -29.03 -0.40
CA ALA A 232 11.69 -29.76 -0.99
C ALA A 232 11.44 -31.15 -0.36
N PHE A 233 12.50 -31.84 0.10
CA PHE A 233 12.41 -33.27 0.39
C PHE A 233 12.75 -33.66 1.83
N THR A 234 13.18 -32.73 2.69
CA THR A 234 13.44 -33.05 4.12
C THR A 234 12.19 -33.07 4.99
N GLY A 235 11.00 -32.94 4.40
CA GLY A 235 9.73 -32.93 5.13
C GLY A 235 9.69 -31.78 6.14
N THR A 236 9.36 -32.08 7.39
CA THR A 236 9.19 -31.07 8.44
C THR A 236 10.47 -30.69 9.19
N MET A 237 11.64 -31.19 8.77
CA MET A 237 12.91 -31.03 9.49
C MET A 237 13.31 -29.55 9.71
N PHE A 238 13.03 -28.68 8.75
CA PHE A 238 13.37 -27.24 8.81
C PHE A 238 12.14 -26.33 8.87
N ASN A 239 10.95 -26.89 8.74
CA ASN A 239 9.69 -26.14 8.67
C ASN A 239 8.53 -27.08 8.98
N ASP A 240 7.72 -26.76 9.97
CA ASP A 240 6.59 -27.59 10.38
C ASP A 240 5.32 -27.39 9.54
N PHE A 241 5.34 -26.41 8.62
CA PHE A 241 4.20 -26.01 7.79
C PHE A 241 2.96 -25.60 8.59
N SER A 242 3.15 -25.19 9.85
CA SER A 242 2.11 -24.67 10.73
C SER A 242 2.15 -23.14 10.76
N SER A 243 0.99 -22.48 10.92
CA SER A 243 0.98 -21.03 11.04
C SER A 243 1.60 -20.56 12.36
N THR A 244 2.41 -19.50 12.30
CA THR A 244 2.95 -18.87 13.51
C THR A 244 1.84 -18.11 14.26
N PRO A 245 1.48 -18.50 15.48
CA PRO A 245 0.51 -17.74 16.27
C PRO A 245 1.09 -16.39 16.68
N LYS A 246 0.28 -15.33 16.64
CA LYS A 246 0.60 -14.04 17.23
C LYS A 246 -0.03 -13.95 18.61
N TYR A 247 0.78 -13.50 19.55
CA TYR A 247 0.40 -13.29 20.93
C TYR A 247 0.38 -11.79 21.21
N ASP A 248 -0.51 -11.38 22.11
CA ASP A 248 -0.47 -10.07 22.74
C ASP A 248 0.77 -10.02 23.64
N GLU A 249 1.64 -9.04 23.45
CA GLU A 249 2.88 -8.92 24.22
C GLU A 249 2.62 -8.56 25.70
N THR A 250 1.47 -7.95 26.00
CA THR A 250 1.09 -7.47 27.33
C THR A 250 0.31 -8.53 28.10
N THR A 251 -0.63 -9.21 27.44
CA THR A 251 -1.48 -10.22 28.08
C THR A 251 -0.98 -11.64 27.90
N GLY A 252 -0.06 -11.89 26.97
CA GLY A 252 0.45 -13.22 26.62
C GLY A 252 -0.61 -14.12 25.95
N GLN A 253 -1.81 -13.60 25.69
CA GLN A 253 -2.90 -14.37 25.07
C GLN A 253 -2.71 -14.46 23.56
N MET A 254 -3.11 -15.60 22.98
CA MET A 254 -3.10 -15.79 21.53
C MET A 254 -4.17 -14.91 20.88
N VAL A 255 -3.76 -13.88 20.16
CA VAL A 255 -4.66 -12.93 19.46
C VAL A 255 -5.03 -13.46 18.08
N TYR A 256 -4.09 -14.13 17.40
CA TYR A 256 -4.27 -14.54 16.02
C TYR A 256 -3.49 -15.82 15.67
N ASP A 257 -4.21 -16.86 15.25
CA ASP A 257 -3.67 -18.07 14.61
C ASP A 257 -4.53 -18.37 13.38
N SER A 258 -3.94 -18.31 12.18
CA SER A 258 -4.68 -18.50 10.93
C SER A 258 -5.21 -19.92 10.79
N ASP A 259 -4.48 -20.93 11.24
CA ASP A 259 -4.88 -22.32 11.13
C ASP A 259 -6.03 -22.63 12.08
N THR A 260 -5.95 -22.13 13.33
CA THR A 260 -7.07 -22.24 14.29
C THR A 260 -8.32 -21.56 13.76
N ARG A 261 -8.21 -20.33 13.23
CA ARG A 261 -9.37 -19.60 12.68
C ARG A 261 -9.98 -20.32 11.47
N THR A 262 -9.14 -20.89 10.61
CA THR A 262 -9.60 -21.67 9.46
C THR A 262 -10.33 -22.93 9.89
N ALA A 263 -9.77 -23.67 10.85
CA ALA A 263 -10.39 -24.86 11.42
C ALA A 263 -11.73 -24.53 12.10
N GLN A 264 -11.77 -23.49 12.93
CA GLN A 264 -12.99 -23.02 13.60
C GLN A 264 -14.07 -22.63 12.60
N ARG A 265 -13.75 -21.87 11.55
CA ARG A 265 -14.71 -21.51 10.49
C ARG A 265 -15.25 -22.74 9.76
N ALA A 266 -14.37 -23.68 9.39
CA ALA A 266 -14.77 -24.90 8.71
C ALA A 266 -15.70 -25.79 9.57
N LEU A 267 -15.50 -25.79 10.89
CA LEU A 267 -16.33 -26.55 11.83
C LEU A 267 -17.64 -25.83 12.19
N GLN A 268 -17.62 -24.49 12.30
CA GLN A 268 -18.83 -23.67 12.50
C GLN A 268 -19.83 -23.81 11.34
N GLN A 269 -19.36 -24.05 10.12
CA GLN A 269 -20.22 -24.36 8.97
C GLN A 269 -20.93 -25.71 9.09
N ARG A 270 -20.49 -26.60 9.99
CA ARG A 270 -21.06 -27.94 10.21
C ARG A 270 -22.03 -28.02 11.39
N GLY A 271 -22.29 -26.91 12.10
CA GLY A 271 -23.29 -26.83 13.17
C GLY A 271 -23.05 -27.74 14.39
N THR A 272 -21.83 -28.25 14.57
CA THR A 272 -21.47 -29.20 15.63
C THR A 272 -20.65 -28.51 16.73
N GLN A 273 -20.74 -29.00 17.98
CA GLN A 273 -19.85 -28.52 19.05
C GLN A 273 -18.39 -28.79 18.67
N VAL A 274 -17.62 -27.72 18.52
CA VAL A 274 -16.22 -27.77 18.09
C VAL A 274 -15.36 -28.27 19.25
N THR A 275 -14.78 -29.46 19.14
CA THR A 275 -13.79 -29.94 20.12
C THR A 275 -12.38 -29.54 19.71
N GLN A 276 -11.46 -29.47 20.68
CA GLN A 276 -10.04 -29.20 20.39
C GLN A 276 -9.43 -30.28 19.47
N GLY A 277 -9.84 -31.55 19.63
CA GLY A 277 -9.39 -32.65 18.77
C GLY A 277 -9.82 -32.50 17.30
N ASP A 278 -11.00 -31.92 17.05
CA ASP A 278 -11.46 -31.62 15.68
C ASP A 278 -10.63 -30.52 15.04
N ILE A 279 -10.26 -29.49 15.81
CA ILE A 279 -9.37 -28.42 15.37
C ILE A 279 -8.01 -28.99 14.99
N ASP A 280 -7.42 -29.80 15.86
CA ASP A 280 -6.08 -30.38 15.64
C ASP A 280 -6.07 -31.33 14.43
N ASN A 281 -7.15 -32.09 14.21
CA ASN A 281 -7.31 -32.92 13.02
C ASN A 281 -7.32 -32.10 11.71
N ILE A 282 -8.01 -30.96 11.69
CA ILE A 282 -7.99 -30.06 10.52
C ILE A 282 -6.61 -29.45 10.34
N LYS A 283 -5.96 -28.99 11.42
CA LYS A 283 -4.59 -28.46 11.37
C LYS A 283 -3.60 -29.46 10.75
N ASN A 284 -3.65 -30.72 11.18
CA ASN A 284 -2.81 -31.77 10.64
C ASN A 284 -3.05 -32.00 9.13
N ARG A 285 -4.31 -31.99 8.69
CA ARG A 285 -4.64 -32.08 7.25
C ARG A 285 -4.13 -30.89 6.45
N LEU A 286 -4.17 -29.67 7.01
CA LEU A 286 -3.59 -28.48 6.38
C LEU A 286 -2.08 -28.65 6.17
N VAL A 287 -1.38 -29.12 7.20
CA VAL A 287 0.07 -29.42 7.15
C VAL A 287 0.38 -30.47 6.07
N GLU A 288 -0.40 -31.56 6.01
CA GLU A 288 -0.23 -32.61 4.99
C GLU A 288 -0.42 -32.08 3.56
N GLU A 289 -1.48 -31.30 3.33
CA GLU A 289 -1.73 -30.70 2.01
C GLU A 289 -0.65 -29.68 1.63
N ARG A 290 -0.19 -28.85 2.57
CA ARG A 290 0.94 -27.92 2.38
C ARG A 290 2.20 -28.66 1.97
N LEU A 291 2.55 -29.73 2.68
CA LEU A 291 3.74 -30.53 2.39
C LEU A 291 3.65 -31.20 1.01
N LYS A 292 2.47 -31.66 0.61
CA LYS A 292 2.22 -32.24 -0.71
C LYS A 292 2.38 -31.22 -1.85
N ILE A 293 1.77 -30.03 -1.72
CA ILE A 293 1.90 -28.99 -2.76
C ILE A 293 3.32 -28.41 -2.80
N MET A 294 3.98 -28.27 -1.66
CA MET A 294 5.36 -27.83 -1.56
C MET A 294 6.29 -28.83 -2.26
N LYS A 295 6.17 -30.14 -1.99
CA LYS A 295 6.95 -31.18 -2.67
C LYS A 295 6.77 -31.16 -4.18
N LYS A 296 5.53 -31.01 -4.65
CA LYS A 296 5.22 -30.89 -6.08
C LYS A 296 5.97 -29.71 -6.71
N ASP A 297 5.95 -28.56 -6.06
CA ASP A 297 6.64 -27.37 -6.54
C ASP A 297 8.16 -27.41 -6.35
N GLY A 298 8.65 -28.13 -5.35
CA GLY A 298 10.06 -28.45 -5.17
C GLY A 298 10.59 -29.28 -6.33
N SER A 299 9.88 -30.36 -6.70
CA SER A 299 10.21 -31.19 -7.88
C SER A 299 10.17 -30.39 -9.19
N ARG A 300 9.17 -29.52 -9.36
CA ARG A 300 9.10 -28.59 -10.50
C ARG A 300 10.32 -27.69 -10.52
N SER A 301 10.66 -27.07 -9.39
CA SER A 301 11.76 -26.11 -9.31
C SER A 301 13.11 -26.80 -9.58
N LEU A 302 13.27 -28.04 -9.10
CA LEU A 302 14.41 -28.89 -9.43
C LEU A 302 14.50 -29.17 -10.93
N LEU A 303 13.40 -29.52 -11.59
CA LEU A 303 13.37 -29.74 -13.05
C LEU A 303 13.84 -28.49 -13.82
N PHE A 304 13.29 -27.31 -13.50
CA PHE A 304 13.69 -26.07 -14.17
C PHE A 304 15.16 -25.71 -13.91
N ALA A 305 15.66 -25.94 -12.69
CA ALA A 305 17.06 -25.72 -12.37
C ALA A 305 17.99 -26.67 -13.14
N LEU A 306 17.63 -27.93 -13.29
CA LEU A 306 18.40 -28.91 -14.07
C LEU A 306 18.39 -28.59 -15.58
N LEU A 307 17.24 -28.19 -16.12
CA LEU A 307 17.12 -27.76 -17.53
C LEU A 307 17.94 -26.50 -17.80
N LEU A 308 17.95 -25.55 -16.86
CA LEU A 308 18.80 -24.36 -16.95
C LEU A 308 20.28 -24.76 -17.04
N LEU A 309 20.75 -25.59 -16.10
CA LEU A 309 22.14 -26.04 -16.07
C LEU A 309 22.51 -26.82 -17.35
N LEU A 310 21.58 -27.62 -17.90
CA LEU A 310 21.77 -28.31 -19.17
C LEU A 310 21.97 -27.33 -20.34
N ILE A 311 21.11 -26.30 -20.46
CA ILE A 311 21.25 -25.28 -21.52
C ILE A 311 22.58 -24.54 -21.38
N LEU A 312 22.94 -24.11 -20.16
CA LEU A 312 24.21 -23.44 -19.90
C LEU A 312 25.41 -24.34 -20.22
N TRP A 313 25.33 -25.63 -19.88
CA TRP A 313 26.37 -26.60 -20.20
C TRP A 313 26.51 -26.83 -21.71
N LEU A 314 25.41 -26.97 -22.45
CA LEU A 314 25.42 -27.09 -23.91
C LEU A 314 26.00 -25.84 -24.58
N ALA A 315 25.65 -24.66 -24.10
CA ALA A 315 26.18 -23.39 -24.60
C ALA A 315 27.69 -23.28 -24.33
N TYR A 316 28.13 -23.59 -23.11
CA TYR A 316 29.54 -23.62 -22.73
C TYR A 316 30.35 -24.63 -23.56
N LYS A 317 29.79 -25.82 -23.82
CA LYS A 317 30.39 -26.84 -24.69
C LYS A 317 30.27 -26.53 -26.18
N GLN A 318 29.73 -25.36 -26.53
CA GLN A 318 29.54 -24.91 -27.91
C GLN A 318 28.71 -25.89 -28.76
N LYS A 319 27.84 -26.69 -28.12
CA LYS A 319 26.91 -27.61 -28.80
C LYS A 319 25.72 -26.86 -29.40
N ILE A 320 25.45 -25.65 -28.92
CA ILE A 320 24.43 -24.73 -29.43
C ILE A 320 25.06 -23.34 -29.63
N LYS A 321 24.60 -22.60 -30.65
CA LYS A 321 25.05 -21.21 -30.88
C LYS A 321 24.48 -20.29 -29.80
N SER A 322 25.20 -19.22 -29.45
CA SER A 322 24.81 -18.29 -28.37
C SER A 322 23.41 -17.69 -28.56
N GLN A 323 23.01 -17.38 -29.79
CA GLN A 323 21.65 -16.87 -30.09
C GLN A 323 20.55 -17.85 -29.69
N TYR A 324 20.77 -19.16 -29.89
CA TYR A 324 19.81 -20.19 -29.52
C TYR A 324 19.86 -20.47 -28.02
N ALA A 325 21.02 -20.38 -27.39
CA ALA A 325 21.14 -20.45 -25.94
C ALA A 325 20.32 -19.34 -25.27
N VAL A 326 20.47 -18.09 -25.72
CA VAL A 326 19.67 -16.95 -25.21
C VAL A 326 18.17 -17.17 -25.44
N LEU A 327 17.77 -17.64 -26.62
CA LEU A 327 16.37 -17.96 -26.90
C LEU A 327 15.82 -19.05 -25.97
N PHE A 328 16.53 -20.18 -25.80
CA PHE A 328 16.09 -21.27 -24.94
C PHE A 328 16.08 -20.88 -23.47
N LEU A 329 17.04 -20.08 -23.00
CA LEU A 329 17.01 -19.50 -21.66
C LEU A 329 15.80 -18.59 -21.47
N GLY A 330 15.53 -17.70 -22.43
CA GLY A 330 14.35 -16.83 -22.40
C GLY A 330 13.04 -17.60 -22.35
N LEU A 331 12.89 -18.65 -23.17
CA LEU A 331 11.73 -19.54 -23.16
C LEU A 331 11.61 -20.33 -21.85
N LEU A 332 12.72 -20.81 -21.28
CA LEU A 332 12.73 -21.54 -20.02
C LEU A 332 12.33 -20.64 -18.85
N ILE A 333 12.90 -19.43 -18.76
CA ILE A 333 12.56 -18.43 -17.73
C ILE A 333 11.09 -18.00 -17.89
N LEU A 334 10.63 -17.78 -19.13
CA LEU A 334 9.24 -17.47 -19.41
C LEU A 334 8.33 -18.60 -18.94
N ALA A 335 8.64 -19.85 -19.28
CA ALA A 335 7.88 -21.02 -18.83
C ALA A 335 7.89 -21.16 -17.30
N ASP A 336 9.04 -20.88 -16.66
CA ASP A 336 9.18 -20.90 -15.21
C ASP A 336 8.22 -19.88 -14.56
N LEU A 337 8.32 -18.61 -14.92
CA LEU A 337 7.48 -17.56 -14.34
C LEU A 337 6.00 -17.71 -14.73
N TRP A 338 5.71 -17.97 -16.00
CA TRP A 338 4.35 -18.06 -16.53
C TRP A 338 3.53 -19.18 -15.90
N THR A 339 4.13 -20.37 -15.72
CA THR A 339 3.43 -21.53 -15.13
C THR A 339 3.05 -21.33 -13.67
N VAL A 340 3.74 -20.43 -12.96
CA VAL A 340 3.38 -20.02 -11.60
C VAL A 340 2.39 -18.87 -11.64
N GLY A 341 2.66 -17.83 -12.43
CA GLY A 341 1.78 -16.67 -12.58
C GLY A 341 0.35 -17.04 -12.97
N LYS A 342 0.18 -17.99 -13.90
CA LYS A 342 -1.14 -18.48 -14.35
C LYS A 342 -1.97 -19.16 -13.25
N ARG A 343 -1.37 -19.56 -12.12
CA ARG A 343 -2.11 -20.12 -10.97
C ARG A 343 -2.88 -19.05 -10.20
N TYR A 344 -2.37 -17.82 -10.23
CA TYR A 344 -2.91 -16.69 -9.48
C TYR A 344 -3.68 -15.72 -10.38
N LEU A 345 -3.31 -15.64 -11.66
CA LEU A 345 -4.00 -14.86 -12.70
C LEU A 345 -4.33 -15.76 -13.89
N ASP A 346 -5.52 -16.35 -13.89
CA ASP A 346 -6.00 -17.26 -14.94
C ASP A 346 -7.04 -16.62 -15.87
N ASN A 347 -7.45 -17.34 -16.92
CA ASN A 347 -8.41 -16.85 -17.91
C ASN A 347 -9.80 -16.52 -17.31
N LYS A 348 -10.16 -17.07 -16.15
CA LYS A 348 -11.43 -16.79 -15.45
C LYS A 348 -11.34 -15.48 -14.66
N ASP A 349 -10.14 -15.06 -14.27
CA ASP A 349 -9.90 -13.76 -13.65
C ASP A 349 -10.07 -12.60 -14.67
N PHE A 350 -9.85 -12.87 -15.97
CA PHE A 350 -10.11 -11.92 -17.06
C PHE A 350 -11.61 -11.82 -17.39
N LYS A 351 -12.35 -11.13 -16.53
CA LYS A 351 -13.78 -10.85 -16.72
C LYS A 351 -14.00 -9.69 -17.70
N LYS A 352 -15.01 -9.79 -18.58
CA LYS A 352 -15.45 -8.66 -19.42
C LYS A 352 -15.82 -7.48 -18.50
N ARG A 353 -15.52 -6.25 -18.94
CA ARG A 353 -15.67 -5.00 -18.15
C ARG A 353 -17.00 -4.86 -17.39
N VAL A 354 -18.08 -5.44 -17.92
CA VAL A 354 -19.46 -5.41 -17.39
C VAL A 354 -19.69 -6.43 -16.25
N THR A 355 -18.92 -7.52 -16.16
CA THR A 355 -19.04 -8.53 -15.08
C THR A 355 -18.13 -8.21 -13.89
N SER A 356 -17.09 -7.40 -14.10
CA SER A 356 -16.23 -6.85 -13.03
C SER A 356 -16.79 -5.60 -12.36
N SER A 357 -17.88 -5.01 -12.89
CA SER A 357 -18.33 -3.68 -12.47
C SER A 357 -19.09 -3.67 -11.15
N VAL A 358 -19.38 -4.83 -10.55
CA VAL A 358 -20.10 -4.92 -9.26
C VAL A 358 -19.24 -5.69 -8.25
N PRO A 359 -18.23 -5.04 -7.62
CA PRO A 359 -17.34 -5.67 -6.65
C PRO A 359 -18.05 -6.09 -5.36
N PHE A 360 -19.23 -5.53 -5.08
CA PHE A 360 -20.02 -5.82 -3.89
C PHE A 360 -21.46 -6.15 -4.27
N THR A 361 -22.06 -7.11 -3.58
CA THR A 361 -23.49 -7.42 -3.71
C THR A 361 -24.31 -6.56 -2.76
N ALA A 362 -25.40 -5.97 -3.25
CA ALA A 362 -26.31 -5.19 -2.42
C ALA A 362 -27.06 -6.10 -1.44
N TYR A 363 -27.20 -5.66 -0.19
CA TYR A 363 -28.14 -6.22 0.77
C TYR A 363 -29.55 -5.72 0.45
N SER A 364 -30.56 -6.39 1.00
CA SER A 364 -31.93 -5.87 1.01
C SER A 364 -31.99 -4.47 1.64
N ALA A 365 -31.27 -4.27 2.73
CA ALA A 365 -31.13 -2.97 3.39
C ALA A 365 -30.66 -1.85 2.45
N ASP A 366 -29.72 -2.11 1.53
CA ASP A 366 -29.27 -1.07 0.61
C ASP A 366 -30.33 -0.69 -0.41
N LEU A 367 -31.12 -1.67 -0.87
CA LEU A 367 -32.18 -1.44 -1.83
C LEU A 367 -33.30 -0.62 -1.20
N ASP A 368 -33.62 -0.88 0.07
CA ASP A 368 -34.61 -0.12 0.83
C ASP A 368 -34.14 1.31 1.09
N ILE A 369 -32.90 1.49 1.57
CA ILE A 369 -32.32 2.81 1.85
C ILE A 369 -32.24 3.66 0.57
N LYS A 370 -31.96 3.05 -0.59
CA LYS A 370 -31.88 3.75 -1.89
C LYS A 370 -33.20 4.37 -2.36
N GLN A 371 -34.33 4.01 -1.75
CA GLN A 371 -35.61 4.66 -2.03
C GLN A 371 -35.67 6.10 -1.47
N ASP A 372 -34.86 6.41 -0.46
CA ASP A 372 -34.67 7.78 0.00
C ASP A 372 -33.83 8.56 -1.03
N THR A 373 -34.40 9.64 -1.55
CA THR A 373 -33.75 10.53 -2.53
C THR A 373 -33.10 11.76 -1.89
N SER A 374 -33.27 11.94 -0.57
CA SER A 374 -32.62 13.03 0.17
C SER A 374 -31.11 12.81 0.29
N TYR A 375 -30.40 13.85 0.70
CA TYR A 375 -28.98 13.69 1.02
C TYR A 375 -28.83 13.10 2.43
N TYR A 376 -28.28 11.89 2.51
CA TYR A 376 -27.95 11.20 3.75
C TYR A 376 -26.58 10.54 3.71
N ARG A 377 -26.07 10.14 4.88
CA ARG A 377 -24.95 9.20 5.00
C ARG A 377 -25.32 7.93 5.76
N VAL A 378 -24.54 6.87 5.50
CA VAL A 378 -24.75 5.53 6.04
C VAL A 378 -23.51 5.06 6.80
N LEU A 379 -23.73 4.43 7.95
CA LEU A 379 -22.72 3.66 8.69
C LEU A 379 -22.95 2.17 8.49
N ASP A 380 -21.98 1.43 7.96
CA ASP A 380 -22.08 -0.02 7.81
C ASP A 380 -21.23 -0.70 8.90
N LEU A 381 -21.90 -1.49 9.75
CA LEU A 381 -21.34 -2.24 10.86
C LEU A 381 -21.26 -3.75 10.56
N THR A 382 -21.55 -4.18 9.33
CA THR A 382 -21.42 -5.59 8.93
C THR A 382 -19.97 -6.01 8.75
N GLU A 383 -19.10 -5.04 8.46
CA GLU A 383 -17.64 -5.17 8.37
C GLU A 383 -16.98 -4.08 9.22
N SER A 384 -15.64 -4.08 9.32
CA SER A 384 -14.92 -3.01 10.00
C SER A 384 -15.15 -1.66 9.27
N PRO A 385 -15.78 -0.65 9.90
CA PRO A 385 -16.25 0.54 9.19
C PRO A 385 -15.15 1.31 8.47
N LEU A 386 -13.94 1.37 9.04
CA LEU A 386 -12.78 2.05 8.45
C LEU A 386 -11.88 1.13 7.61
N ASN A 387 -12.26 -0.13 7.41
CA ASN A 387 -11.49 -1.10 6.63
C ASN A 387 -12.32 -1.80 5.54
N SER A 388 -13.50 -1.27 5.21
CA SER A 388 -14.33 -1.72 4.10
C SER A 388 -14.72 -0.57 3.18
N ASN A 389 -14.79 -0.84 1.88
CA ASN A 389 -15.32 0.09 0.86
C ASN A 389 -16.69 -0.33 0.32
N ARG A 390 -17.31 -1.34 0.94
CA ARG A 390 -18.60 -1.89 0.52
C ARG A 390 -19.71 -0.83 0.59
N CYS A 391 -19.83 -0.16 1.74
CA CYS A 391 -20.85 0.87 1.95
C CYS A 391 -20.72 2.01 0.94
N ALA A 392 -19.49 2.51 0.72
CA ALA A 392 -19.19 3.60 -0.19
C ALA A 392 -19.55 3.31 -1.66
N TYR A 393 -19.65 2.03 -2.04
CA TYR A 393 -20.10 1.62 -3.37
C TYR A 393 -21.61 1.82 -3.57
N PHE A 394 -22.41 1.73 -2.50
CA PHE A 394 -23.87 1.86 -2.58
C PHE A 394 -24.41 3.19 -2.08
N HIS A 395 -23.74 3.80 -1.11
CA HIS A 395 -24.20 4.97 -0.36
C HIS A 395 -23.07 5.94 -0.07
N LYS A 396 -23.41 7.14 0.38
CA LYS A 396 -22.43 8.06 0.99
C LYS A 396 -22.07 7.52 2.36
N SER A 397 -20.89 6.93 2.48
CA SER A 397 -20.44 6.25 3.70
C SER A 397 -19.78 7.23 4.68
N ILE A 398 -20.04 7.09 5.98
CA ILE A 398 -19.20 7.72 7.01
C ILE A 398 -17.96 6.87 7.34
N GLY A 399 -17.96 5.59 6.97
CA GLY A 399 -16.78 4.73 7.00
C GLY A 399 -16.02 4.76 5.67
N GLY A 400 -15.04 3.89 5.51
CA GLY A 400 -14.29 3.72 4.28
C GLY A 400 -12.85 3.28 4.52
N TYR A 401 -12.33 2.43 3.65
CA TYR A 401 -10.92 2.09 3.62
C TYR A 401 -10.13 3.01 2.69
N SER A 402 -9.15 3.70 3.27
CA SER A 402 -8.07 4.37 2.56
C SER A 402 -6.73 4.02 3.22
N ALA A 403 -5.67 3.90 2.41
CA ALA A 403 -4.30 3.70 2.91
C ALA A 403 -3.64 5.01 3.41
N VAL A 404 -4.35 6.13 3.28
CA VAL A 404 -3.97 7.49 3.67
C VAL A 404 -5.20 8.22 4.23
N LYS A 405 -5.77 7.70 5.32
CA LYS A 405 -6.91 8.34 6.01
C LYS A 405 -6.49 9.68 6.59
N ILE A 406 -7.39 10.67 6.62
CA ILE A 406 -7.18 11.93 7.35
C ILE A 406 -6.97 11.61 8.83
N ARG A 407 -5.91 12.13 9.44
CA ARG A 407 -5.52 11.83 10.84
C ARG A 407 -6.66 12.16 11.80
N ARG A 408 -7.18 13.39 11.74
CA ARG A 408 -8.26 13.84 12.62
C ARG A 408 -9.55 13.02 12.50
N TYR A 409 -9.82 12.51 11.30
CA TYR A 409 -10.95 11.61 11.12
C TYR A 409 -10.68 10.30 11.86
N GLN A 410 -9.51 9.68 11.66
CA GLN A 410 -9.10 8.48 12.38
C GLN A 410 -9.11 8.69 13.92
N ASP A 411 -8.63 9.84 14.41
CA ASP A 411 -8.59 10.14 15.84
C ASP A 411 -9.99 10.14 16.48
N ILE A 412 -11.01 10.69 15.80
CA ILE A 412 -12.40 10.65 16.31
C ILE A 412 -12.87 9.21 16.49
N TRP A 413 -12.51 8.32 15.56
CA TRP A 413 -12.85 6.92 15.67
C TRP A 413 -12.15 6.26 16.85
N ASP A 414 -10.85 6.46 16.98
CA ASP A 414 -10.04 5.82 18.02
C ASP A 414 -10.36 6.34 19.43
N TRP A 415 -10.59 7.65 19.54
CA TRP A 415 -10.85 8.31 20.82
C TRP A 415 -12.30 8.23 21.26
N GLN A 416 -13.26 8.36 20.35
CA GLN A 416 -14.67 8.52 20.73
C GLN A 416 -15.58 7.40 20.21
N LEU A 417 -15.46 6.98 18.95
CA LEU A 417 -16.46 6.08 18.35
C LEU A 417 -16.21 4.58 18.59
N ASN A 418 -14.96 4.11 18.60
CA ASN A 418 -14.68 2.66 18.63
C ASN A 418 -15.27 2.00 19.88
N GLU A 419 -15.08 2.61 21.05
CA GLU A 419 -15.63 2.11 22.32
C GLU A 419 -17.17 2.13 22.32
N ASP A 420 -17.77 3.22 21.85
CA ASP A 420 -19.23 3.35 21.73
C ASP A 420 -19.82 2.27 20.82
N LEU A 421 -19.24 2.08 19.64
CA LEU A 421 -19.70 1.11 18.65
C LEU A 421 -19.51 -0.33 19.14
N THR A 422 -18.40 -0.64 19.81
CA THR A 422 -18.18 -1.96 20.43
C THR A 422 -19.23 -2.26 21.50
N ASN A 423 -19.67 -1.24 22.26
CA ASN A 423 -20.73 -1.35 23.25
C ASN A 423 -22.16 -1.24 22.66
N GLY A 424 -22.29 -1.16 21.33
CA GLY A 424 -23.60 -1.06 20.65
C GLY A 424 -24.25 0.32 20.73
N ARG A 425 -23.54 1.35 21.18
CA ARG A 425 -24.02 2.74 21.28
C ARG A 425 -23.98 3.44 19.91
N VAL A 426 -24.87 3.03 19.02
CA VAL A 426 -24.99 3.61 17.66
C VAL A 426 -25.98 4.78 17.62
N MET A 427 -27.02 4.75 18.45
CA MET A 427 -28.02 5.81 18.54
C MET A 427 -27.68 6.83 19.64
N ASN A 428 -28.22 8.05 19.53
CA ASN A 428 -27.97 9.16 20.45
C ASN A 428 -26.49 9.56 20.58
N ASN A 429 -25.70 9.31 19.53
CA ASN A 429 -24.30 9.67 19.48
C ASN A 429 -24.13 11.01 18.73
N GLY A 430 -23.74 12.06 19.46
CA GLY A 430 -23.60 13.41 18.91
C GLY A 430 -22.62 13.51 17.72
N ILE A 431 -21.60 12.66 17.70
CA ILE A 431 -20.59 12.59 16.64
C ILE A 431 -21.19 11.97 15.37
N LEU A 432 -21.93 10.86 15.49
CA LEU A 432 -22.62 10.27 14.34
C LEU A 432 -23.71 11.19 13.79
N ASN A 433 -24.40 11.92 14.69
CA ASN A 433 -25.42 12.90 14.32
C ASN A 433 -24.83 14.07 13.50
N MET A 434 -23.71 14.64 13.93
CA MET A 434 -23.04 15.75 13.22
C MET A 434 -22.40 15.32 11.89
N LEU A 435 -22.13 14.03 11.71
CA LEU A 435 -21.68 13.44 10.44
C LEU A 435 -22.84 13.12 9.47
N ASN A 436 -24.06 13.54 9.80
CA ASN A 436 -25.27 13.31 9.02
C ASN A 436 -25.55 11.82 8.76
N MET A 437 -25.24 10.96 9.75
CA MET A 437 -25.60 9.55 9.69
C MET A 437 -27.12 9.40 9.86
N LYS A 438 -27.84 9.17 8.77
CA LYS A 438 -29.30 8.93 8.80
C LYS A 438 -29.64 7.45 8.90
N TYR A 439 -28.80 6.59 8.33
CA TYR A 439 -28.99 5.15 8.34
C TYR A 439 -27.75 4.43 8.87
N PHE A 440 -27.96 3.28 9.49
CA PHE A 440 -26.87 2.36 9.81
C PHE A 440 -27.28 0.92 9.51
N ILE A 441 -26.38 0.14 8.93
CA ILE A 441 -26.57 -1.26 8.56
C ILE A 441 -25.82 -2.12 9.59
N TYR A 442 -26.43 -3.18 10.09
CA TYR A 442 -25.85 -4.04 11.12
C TYR A 442 -26.13 -5.53 10.86
N PRO A 443 -25.24 -6.44 11.32
CA PRO A 443 -25.41 -7.86 11.08
C PRO A 443 -26.64 -8.40 11.79
N ASN A 444 -27.46 -9.19 11.10
CA ASN A 444 -28.55 -9.93 11.72
C ASN A 444 -27.98 -11.14 12.47
N ARG A 445 -28.11 -11.15 13.80
CA ARG A 445 -27.60 -12.23 14.67
C ARG A 445 -28.65 -13.28 15.04
N GLN A 446 -29.89 -13.15 14.57
CA GLN A 446 -30.98 -14.07 14.91
C GLN A 446 -30.86 -15.42 14.17
N GLU A 447 -30.37 -15.40 12.93
CA GLU A 447 -30.19 -16.59 12.10
C GLU A 447 -28.85 -16.55 11.35
N GLN A 448 -28.17 -17.69 11.26
CA GLN A 448 -26.88 -17.80 10.58
C GLN A 448 -27.07 -17.62 9.06
N GLY A 449 -26.44 -16.59 8.49
CA GLY A 449 -26.55 -16.28 7.06
C GLY A 449 -27.72 -15.38 6.69
N ALA A 450 -28.48 -14.86 7.67
CA ALA A 450 -29.51 -13.87 7.42
C ALA A 450 -28.94 -12.57 6.82
N GLN A 451 -29.75 -11.92 5.97
CA GLN A 451 -29.37 -10.63 5.39
C GLN A 451 -29.25 -9.57 6.50
N PRO A 452 -28.27 -8.66 6.39
CA PRO A 452 -28.14 -7.52 7.30
C PRO A 452 -29.40 -6.66 7.35
N LEU A 453 -29.65 -6.09 8.52
CA LEU A 453 -30.76 -5.18 8.77
C LEU A 453 -30.25 -3.74 8.80
N TYR A 454 -31.16 -2.77 8.79
CA TYR A 454 -30.82 -1.36 8.97
C TYR A 454 -31.71 -0.68 10.00
N GLY A 455 -31.15 0.34 10.64
CA GLY A 455 -31.86 1.27 11.51
C GLY A 455 -31.82 2.70 10.97
N GLN A 456 -32.76 3.53 11.44
CA GLN A 456 -32.81 4.95 11.14
C GLN A 456 -32.36 5.76 12.36
N ASN A 457 -31.59 6.82 12.12
CA ASN A 457 -31.20 7.79 13.12
C ASN A 457 -31.99 9.09 12.90
N PRO A 458 -33.05 9.35 13.70
CA PRO A 458 -33.84 10.56 13.57
C PRO A 458 -33.08 11.83 14.04
N GLU A 459 -31.98 11.67 14.78
CA GLU A 459 -31.19 12.79 15.31
C GLU A 459 -30.08 13.26 14.36
N ALA A 460 -30.05 12.79 13.11
CA ALA A 460 -29.11 13.28 12.10
C ALA A 460 -29.29 14.79 11.88
N LEU A 461 -28.19 15.55 11.94
CA LEU A 461 -28.23 17.02 11.92
C LEU A 461 -28.32 17.62 10.51
N GLY A 462 -28.36 16.78 9.47
CA GLY A 462 -28.37 17.24 8.08
C GLY A 462 -26.99 17.71 7.60
N ASN A 463 -26.98 18.40 6.47
CA ASN A 463 -25.73 18.78 5.79
C ASN A 463 -25.04 19.98 6.42
N ALA A 464 -25.81 20.84 7.09
CA ALA A 464 -25.32 21.99 7.83
C ALA A 464 -26.42 22.49 8.78
N TRP A 465 -26.03 23.12 9.88
CA TRP A 465 -26.95 23.70 10.86
C TRP A 465 -26.32 24.89 11.58
N PHE A 466 -27.15 25.79 12.09
CA PHE A 466 -26.70 26.87 12.97
C PHE A 466 -26.48 26.34 14.39
N VAL A 467 -25.48 26.90 15.07
CA VAL A 467 -25.25 26.65 16.51
C VAL A 467 -25.42 27.93 17.30
N ASN A 468 -25.94 27.78 18.52
CA ASN A 468 -26.31 28.89 19.39
C ASN A 468 -25.13 29.30 20.28
N LYS A 469 -24.17 28.39 20.47
CA LYS A 469 -23.04 28.54 21.38
C LYS A 469 -21.77 27.94 20.77
N ILE A 470 -20.68 28.68 20.85
CA ILE A 470 -19.34 28.19 20.54
C ILE A 470 -18.57 28.05 21.85
N ASN A 471 -18.04 26.85 22.09
CA ASN A 471 -17.11 26.58 23.18
C ASN A 471 -15.69 26.69 22.60
N ILE A 472 -14.98 27.76 22.96
CA ILE A 472 -13.58 27.91 22.55
C ILE A 472 -12.71 27.04 23.46
N VAL A 473 -11.84 26.23 22.85
CA VAL A 473 -10.91 25.36 23.56
C VAL A 473 -9.48 25.66 23.15
N GLU A 474 -8.51 25.35 24.00
CA GLU A 474 -7.12 25.74 23.79
C GLU A 474 -6.50 25.11 22.53
N ASN A 475 -6.74 23.83 22.30
CA ASN A 475 -6.05 23.03 21.28
C ASN A 475 -6.83 21.75 20.89
N ALA A 476 -6.23 20.97 19.99
CA ALA A 476 -6.74 19.69 19.49
C ALA A 476 -7.10 18.68 20.59
N ASP A 477 -6.28 18.57 21.64
CA ASP A 477 -6.51 17.65 22.77
C ASP A 477 -7.80 17.99 23.49
N SER A 478 -7.96 19.26 23.86
CA SER A 478 -9.17 19.76 24.52
C SER A 478 -10.39 19.61 23.61
N ALA A 479 -10.22 19.79 22.29
CA ALA A 479 -11.30 19.66 21.32
C ALA A 479 -11.80 18.21 21.17
N VAL A 480 -10.90 17.22 21.04
CA VAL A 480 -11.30 15.81 20.88
C VAL A 480 -11.95 15.26 22.15
N LEU A 481 -11.46 15.66 23.34
CA LEU A 481 -12.02 15.22 24.62
C LEU A 481 -13.41 15.80 24.87
N ALA A 482 -13.60 17.09 24.63
CA ALA A 482 -14.89 17.75 24.84
C ALA A 482 -15.97 17.32 23.83
N LEU A 483 -15.57 16.77 22.68
CA LEU A 483 -16.50 16.33 21.64
C LEU A 483 -17.43 15.19 22.10
N GLY A 484 -16.96 14.29 22.97
CA GLY A 484 -17.72 13.11 23.41
C GLY A 484 -18.99 13.44 24.21
N SER A 485 -19.05 14.61 24.87
CA SER A 485 -20.19 15.06 25.66
C SER A 485 -20.93 16.27 25.08
N LEU A 486 -20.51 16.73 23.89
CA LEU A 486 -21.04 17.93 23.26
C LEU A 486 -22.46 17.71 22.73
N ASN A 487 -23.37 18.64 23.02
CA ASN A 487 -24.64 18.73 22.31
C ASN A 487 -24.42 19.34 20.91
N THR A 488 -24.00 18.51 19.96
CA THR A 488 -23.61 18.93 18.60
C THR A 488 -24.71 19.65 17.82
N LYS A 489 -25.99 19.51 18.22
CA LYS A 489 -27.14 20.19 17.62
C LYS A 489 -27.19 21.69 17.94
N LYS A 490 -26.71 22.10 19.12
CA LYS A 490 -26.83 23.47 19.63
C LYS A 490 -25.48 24.14 19.89
N GLU A 491 -24.45 23.34 20.11
CA GLU A 491 -23.12 23.79 20.48
C GLU A 491 -22.08 23.29 19.48
N ALA A 492 -21.04 24.09 19.26
CA ALA A 492 -19.85 23.65 18.56
C ALA A 492 -18.59 23.98 19.36
N ILE A 493 -17.54 23.21 19.15
CA ILE A 493 -16.21 23.45 19.71
C ILE A 493 -15.32 24.07 18.63
N VAL A 494 -14.59 25.12 18.98
CA VAL A 494 -13.63 25.78 18.09
C VAL A 494 -12.31 25.96 18.82
N GLU A 495 -11.20 25.61 18.17
CA GLU A 495 -9.86 25.78 18.75
C GLU A 495 -9.48 27.27 18.76
N GLN A 496 -8.71 27.70 19.78
CA GLN A 496 -8.34 29.10 20.03
C GLN A 496 -7.73 29.80 18.81
N VAL A 497 -7.01 29.06 17.97
CA VAL A 497 -6.40 29.56 16.72
C VAL A 497 -7.42 30.08 15.70
N PHE A 498 -8.70 29.70 15.83
CA PHE A 498 -9.79 30.13 14.95
C PHE A 498 -10.79 31.07 15.64
N ALA A 499 -10.50 31.53 16.86
CA ALA A 499 -11.43 32.34 17.65
C ALA A 499 -11.78 33.71 17.02
N ASP A 500 -10.94 34.22 16.12
CA ASP A 500 -11.16 35.46 15.36
C ASP A 500 -12.10 35.27 14.15
N ARG A 501 -12.36 34.03 13.74
CA ARG A 501 -13.17 33.68 12.56
C ARG A 501 -14.63 33.36 12.87
N ILE A 502 -14.99 33.26 14.14
CA ILE A 502 -16.36 32.92 14.58
C ILE A 502 -17.20 34.18 14.77
N SER A 503 -18.52 34.03 14.74
CA SER A 503 -19.43 35.02 15.32
C SER A 503 -19.45 34.88 16.83
N THR A 504 -19.44 36.00 17.55
CA THR A 504 -19.72 36.05 18.99
C THR A 504 -21.21 36.22 19.29
N ALA A 505 -22.04 36.39 18.25
CA ALA A 505 -23.48 36.46 18.41
C ALA A 505 -24.05 35.07 18.67
N SER A 506 -24.90 34.97 19.69
CA SER A 506 -25.71 33.77 19.90
C SER A 506 -26.91 33.81 18.95
N VAL A 507 -26.98 32.84 18.05
CA VAL A 507 -28.16 32.65 17.19
C VAL A 507 -29.33 32.18 18.07
N SER A 508 -30.37 33.00 18.15
CA SER A 508 -31.65 32.66 18.80
C SER A 508 -32.81 32.79 17.81
N ASP A 509 -32.55 32.51 16.54
CA ASP A 509 -33.55 32.52 15.49
C ASP A 509 -34.11 31.11 15.26
N SER A 510 -35.36 30.90 15.66
CA SER A 510 -36.06 29.62 15.48
C SER A 510 -36.36 29.29 14.01
N ASN A 511 -36.28 30.28 13.11
CA ASN A 511 -36.49 30.12 11.68
C ASN A 511 -35.17 30.03 10.90
N ALA A 512 -34.03 30.03 11.60
CA ALA A 512 -32.74 29.87 10.96
C ALA A 512 -32.65 28.51 10.26
N SER A 513 -32.20 28.52 9.01
CA SER A 513 -32.14 27.31 8.18
C SER A 513 -30.95 27.32 7.25
N VAL A 514 -30.43 26.13 6.97
CA VAL A 514 -29.39 25.91 5.97
C VAL A 514 -29.81 24.73 5.10
N VAL A 515 -29.83 24.95 3.79
CA VAL A 515 -30.26 23.95 2.81
C VAL A 515 -29.12 23.71 1.83
N LEU A 516 -28.77 22.44 1.61
CA LEU A 516 -27.85 22.05 0.54
C LEU A 516 -28.61 22.05 -0.79
N ASN A 517 -28.28 22.98 -1.68
CA ASN A 517 -28.93 23.12 -2.98
C ASN A 517 -28.35 22.16 -4.01
N SER A 518 -27.02 22.03 -4.03
CA SER A 518 -26.31 21.18 -4.98
C SER A 518 -25.06 20.57 -4.34
N TYR A 519 -24.73 19.37 -4.81
CA TYR A 519 -23.55 18.62 -4.37
C TYR A 519 -22.78 18.11 -5.57
N HIS A 520 -21.50 18.45 -5.60
CA HIS A 520 -20.47 17.88 -6.44
C HIS A 520 -19.23 17.61 -5.57
N PRO A 521 -18.42 16.57 -5.84
CA PRO A 521 -17.22 16.29 -5.03
C PRO A 521 -16.22 17.45 -4.91
N GLU A 522 -16.24 18.38 -5.85
CA GLU A 522 -15.37 19.57 -5.91
C GLU A 522 -16.11 20.88 -5.63
N GLU A 523 -17.45 20.85 -5.48
CA GLU A 523 -18.25 22.06 -5.24
C GLU A 523 -19.52 21.74 -4.45
N LEU A 524 -19.77 22.48 -3.37
CA LEU A 524 -21.00 22.38 -2.59
C LEU A 524 -21.64 23.76 -2.46
N GLN A 525 -22.95 23.85 -2.74
CA GLN A 525 -23.69 25.10 -2.63
C GLN A 525 -24.84 24.97 -1.62
N TYR A 526 -24.92 25.93 -0.72
CA TYR A 526 -25.93 26.01 0.33
C TYR A 526 -26.65 27.36 0.26
N THR A 527 -27.92 27.37 0.64
CA THR A 527 -28.65 28.59 0.99
C THR A 527 -28.78 28.64 2.50
N THR A 528 -28.33 29.74 3.10
CA THR A 528 -28.54 30.05 4.51
C THR A 528 -29.61 31.13 4.63
N ASN A 529 -30.45 31.06 5.66
CA ASN A 529 -31.38 32.13 6.00
C ASN A 529 -31.42 32.28 7.53
N SER A 530 -31.13 33.48 8.03
CA SER A 530 -31.29 33.83 9.44
C SER A 530 -31.50 35.33 9.62
N SER A 531 -32.27 35.72 10.62
CA SER A 531 -32.46 37.12 11.06
C SER A 531 -31.27 37.69 11.83
N THR A 532 -30.30 36.86 12.23
CA THR A 532 -29.11 37.26 13.00
C THR A 532 -27.85 36.72 12.36
N GLU A 533 -26.72 37.40 12.59
CA GLU A 533 -25.41 36.80 12.30
C GLU A 533 -25.23 35.52 13.14
N GLY A 534 -24.61 34.49 12.55
CA GLY A 534 -24.46 33.22 13.22
C GLY A 534 -23.30 32.37 12.75
N ASN A 535 -23.02 31.34 13.54
CA ASN A 535 -22.08 30.29 13.16
C ASN A 535 -22.84 29.12 12.55
N VAL A 536 -22.47 28.75 11.32
CA VAL A 536 -22.98 27.57 10.62
C VAL A 536 -21.91 26.49 10.63
N ILE A 537 -22.29 25.29 11.07
CA ILE A 537 -21.44 24.10 11.00
C ILE A 537 -21.89 23.28 9.80
N PHE A 538 -20.94 22.88 8.96
CA PHE A 538 -21.18 22.03 7.80
C PHE A 538 -20.68 20.63 8.12
N SER A 539 -21.48 19.62 7.79
CA SER A 539 -21.14 18.20 7.96
C SER A 539 -20.05 17.74 6.97
N GLU A 540 -19.08 18.58 6.64
CA GLU A 540 -18.00 18.29 5.69
C GLU A 540 -16.66 18.40 6.39
N ILE A 541 -15.73 17.50 6.02
CA ILE A 541 -14.42 17.43 6.65
C ILE A 541 -13.60 18.68 6.30
N TYR A 542 -13.04 19.32 7.33
CA TYR A 542 -12.16 20.46 7.20
C TYR A 542 -10.82 20.03 6.59
N TYR A 543 -10.45 20.66 5.47
CA TYR A 543 -9.17 20.48 4.79
C TYR A 543 -8.83 21.78 4.06
N ASP A 544 -7.84 22.52 4.56
CA ASP A 544 -7.49 23.87 4.11
C ASP A 544 -6.52 23.90 2.91
N LYS A 545 -6.07 22.74 2.41
CA LYS A 545 -5.15 22.64 1.26
C LYS A 545 -5.88 22.53 -0.09
N GLY A 546 -6.99 23.25 -0.23
CA GLY A 546 -7.69 23.33 -1.51
C GLY A 546 -9.15 23.72 -1.42
N TRP A 547 -9.81 23.57 -0.27
CA TRP A 547 -11.16 24.09 -0.12
C TRP A 547 -11.13 25.60 0.16
N ASP A 548 -11.89 26.35 -0.63
CA ASP A 548 -12.16 27.77 -0.42
C ASP A 548 -13.67 27.98 -0.20
N ALA A 549 -14.03 28.96 0.63
CA ALA A 549 -15.41 29.30 0.95
C ALA A 549 -15.79 30.67 0.38
N TYR A 550 -17.04 30.81 -0.05
CA TYR A 550 -17.59 32.03 -0.63
C TYR A 550 -18.98 32.31 -0.08
N ILE A 551 -19.27 33.57 0.27
CA ILE A 551 -20.62 34.07 0.58
C ILE A 551 -20.99 35.05 -0.52
N ASP A 552 -22.07 34.78 -1.25
CA ASP A 552 -22.55 35.61 -2.36
C ASP A 552 -21.45 35.94 -3.40
N ASN A 553 -20.61 34.94 -3.69
CA ASN A 553 -19.43 34.98 -4.57
C ASN A 553 -18.21 35.77 -4.03
N GLU A 554 -18.29 36.32 -2.82
CA GLU A 554 -17.12 36.91 -2.16
C GLU A 554 -16.38 35.85 -1.34
N LYS A 555 -15.07 35.77 -1.53
CA LYS A 555 -14.23 34.81 -0.80
C LYS A 555 -14.15 35.18 0.67
N VAL A 556 -14.37 34.22 1.55
CA VAL A 556 -14.37 34.40 3.00
C VAL A 556 -13.53 33.34 3.70
N ASP A 557 -12.99 33.69 4.86
CA ASP A 557 -12.33 32.74 5.73
C ASP A 557 -13.36 31.85 6.44
N TYR A 558 -12.99 30.59 6.62
CA TYR A 558 -13.75 29.59 7.38
C TYR A 558 -12.85 28.95 8.44
N PHE A 559 -13.45 28.18 9.35
CA PHE A 559 -12.76 27.60 10.49
C PHE A 559 -13.05 26.12 10.66
N ARG A 560 -12.24 25.46 11.51
CA ARG A 560 -12.45 24.07 11.92
C ARG A 560 -13.32 24.06 13.18
N ALA A 561 -14.40 23.29 13.12
CA ALA A 561 -15.36 23.10 14.21
C ALA A 561 -15.46 21.62 14.59
N ASN A 562 -15.79 21.32 15.85
CA ASN A 562 -16.02 19.97 16.35
C ASN A 562 -14.89 19.00 15.95
N TYR A 563 -13.65 19.47 16.12
CA TYR A 563 -12.40 18.77 15.80
C TYR A 563 -12.13 18.48 14.31
N VAL A 564 -13.16 18.29 13.48
CA VAL A 564 -13.00 17.78 12.09
C VAL A 564 -13.88 18.44 11.04
N LEU A 565 -14.94 19.16 11.43
CA LEU A 565 -15.92 19.74 10.53
C LEU A 565 -15.56 21.16 10.10
N ARG A 566 -16.17 21.63 9.01
CA ARG A 566 -16.08 23.04 8.58
C ARG A 566 -17.08 23.89 9.34
N GLY A 567 -16.69 25.11 9.69
CA GLY A 567 -17.57 26.14 10.24
C GLY A 567 -17.38 27.46 9.50
N LEU A 568 -18.46 28.24 9.38
CA LEU A 568 -18.45 29.55 8.75
C LEU A 568 -19.27 30.55 9.55
N LYS A 569 -18.74 31.77 9.70
CA LYS A 569 -19.52 32.92 10.17
C LYS A 569 -20.36 33.46 9.01
N VAL A 570 -21.67 33.49 9.19
CA VAL A 570 -22.62 33.92 8.15
C VAL A 570 -23.37 35.16 8.65
N PRO A 571 -23.43 36.26 7.87
CA PRO A 571 -24.20 37.45 8.21
C PRO A 571 -25.71 37.20 8.32
N ALA A 572 -26.42 38.15 8.93
CA ALA A 572 -27.88 38.15 8.95
C ALA A 572 -28.42 38.37 7.53
N GLY A 573 -29.41 37.57 7.15
CA GLY A 573 -30.08 37.61 5.85
C GLY A 573 -30.17 36.23 5.21
N GLN A 574 -30.59 36.24 3.94
CA GLN A 574 -30.49 35.09 3.06
C GLN A 574 -29.21 35.21 2.24
N HIS A 575 -28.37 34.17 2.27
CA HIS A 575 -27.08 34.17 1.57
C HIS A 575 -26.85 32.84 0.86
N THR A 576 -26.06 32.88 -0.22
CA THR A 576 -25.56 31.70 -0.90
C THR A 576 -24.14 31.40 -0.42
N VAL A 577 -23.95 30.27 0.26
CA VAL A 577 -22.63 29.79 0.67
C VAL A 577 -22.13 28.75 -0.33
N THR A 578 -20.94 28.94 -0.89
CA THR A 578 -20.32 27.98 -1.81
C THR A 578 -18.96 27.55 -1.31
N PHE A 579 -18.71 26.24 -1.26
CA PHE A 579 -17.36 25.68 -1.08
C PHE A 579 -16.86 25.15 -2.41
N LYS A 580 -15.63 25.49 -2.80
CA LYS A 580 -14.97 24.98 -4.03
C LYS A 580 -13.62 24.36 -3.71
N PHE A 581 -13.30 23.26 -4.38
CA PHE A 581 -12.00 22.57 -4.24
C PHE A 581 -11.05 22.96 -5.37
N GLU A 582 -10.15 23.89 -5.09
CA GLU A 582 -9.21 24.50 -6.04
C GLU A 582 -7.75 24.35 -5.55
N PRO A 583 -7.20 23.11 -5.49
CA PRO A 583 -5.89 22.85 -4.90
C PRO A 583 -4.74 23.44 -5.73
N LYS A 584 -4.10 24.49 -5.20
CA LYS A 584 -2.94 25.16 -5.83
C LYS A 584 -1.78 24.18 -6.11
N THR A 585 -1.59 23.21 -5.22
CA THR A 585 -0.54 22.18 -5.33
C THR A 585 -0.76 21.27 -6.54
N TYR A 586 -2.02 20.97 -6.89
CA TYR A 586 -2.34 20.25 -8.12
C TYR A 586 -1.92 21.05 -9.35
N ALA A 587 -2.30 22.33 -9.43
CA ALA A 587 -2.00 23.18 -10.58
C ALA A 587 -0.49 23.35 -10.80
N LEU A 588 0.28 23.56 -9.74
CA LEU A 588 1.75 23.60 -9.79
C LEU A 588 2.32 22.26 -10.26
N GLY A 589 1.87 21.15 -9.66
CA GLY A 589 2.35 19.82 -9.98
C GLY A 589 2.04 19.40 -11.42
N ALA A 590 0.86 19.74 -11.95
CA ALA A 590 0.49 19.51 -13.33
C ALA A 590 1.37 20.32 -14.31
N SER A 591 1.63 21.59 -14.00
CA SER A 591 2.47 22.46 -14.82
C SER A 591 3.92 21.94 -14.92
N LEU A 592 4.51 21.58 -13.77
CA LEU A 592 5.86 20.99 -13.73
C LEU A 592 5.91 19.65 -14.48
N ALA A 593 4.92 18.78 -14.29
CA ALA A 593 4.85 17.49 -14.97
C ALA A 593 4.79 17.65 -16.50
N ALA A 594 4.03 18.64 -16.98
CA ALA A 594 3.96 18.95 -18.40
C ALA A 594 5.31 19.44 -18.96
N ILE A 595 5.99 20.35 -18.25
CA ILE A 595 7.30 20.90 -18.68
C ILE A 595 8.36 19.79 -18.74
N PHE A 596 8.53 19.05 -17.64
CA PHE A 596 9.56 18.02 -17.56
C PHE A 596 9.21 16.78 -18.39
N GLY A 597 7.93 16.41 -18.48
CA GLY A 597 7.47 15.38 -19.41
C GLY A 597 7.74 15.77 -20.87
N GLY A 598 7.46 17.02 -21.25
CA GLY A 598 7.82 17.58 -22.55
C GLY A 598 9.32 17.50 -22.82
N LEU A 599 10.16 17.81 -21.83
CA LEU A 599 11.61 17.68 -21.92
C LEU A 599 12.04 16.21 -22.15
N VAL A 600 11.42 15.24 -21.46
CA VAL A 600 11.70 13.81 -21.69
C VAL A 600 11.38 13.43 -23.14
N TYR A 601 10.21 13.81 -23.66
CA TYR A 601 9.84 13.53 -25.05
C TYR A 601 10.78 14.21 -26.05
N LEU A 602 11.21 15.44 -25.77
CA LEU A 602 12.19 16.15 -26.59
C LEU A 602 13.54 15.40 -26.62
N LEU A 603 14.03 14.97 -25.47
CA LEU A 603 15.28 14.19 -25.38
C LEU A 603 15.18 12.86 -26.12
N ILE A 604 14.06 12.16 -26.00
CA ILE A 604 13.80 10.93 -26.78
C ILE A 604 13.81 11.24 -28.28
N GLY A 605 13.12 12.31 -28.69
CA GLY A 605 13.09 12.75 -30.10
C GLY A 605 14.48 13.09 -30.64
N ILE A 606 15.31 13.78 -29.86
CA ILE A 606 16.71 14.08 -30.20
C ILE A 606 17.52 12.77 -30.34
N CYS A 607 17.38 11.85 -29.39
CA CYS A 607 18.07 10.55 -29.45
C CYS A 607 17.67 9.75 -30.69
N ILE A 608 16.37 9.67 -31.00
CA ILE A 608 15.87 8.99 -32.20
C ILE A 608 16.39 9.68 -33.45
N PHE A 609 16.34 11.02 -33.52
CA PHE A 609 16.84 11.78 -34.65
C PHE A 609 18.32 11.49 -34.92
N PHE A 610 19.18 11.55 -33.89
CA PHE A 610 20.60 11.24 -34.05
C PHE A 610 20.84 9.75 -34.38
N TRP A 611 20.06 8.84 -33.80
CA TRP A 611 20.16 7.42 -34.14
C TRP A 611 19.79 7.16 -35.60
N VAL A 612 18.68 7.71 -36.09
CA VAL A 612 18.25 7.60 -37.49
C VAL A 612 19.29 8.24 -38.40
N LYS A 613 19.75 9.45 -38.06
CA LYS A 613 20.77 10.15 -38.84
C LYS A 613 22.04 9.32 -38.97
N ASN A 614 22.59 8.83 -37.86
CA ASN A 614 23.85 8.06 -37.87
C ASN A 614 23.71 6.68 -38.53
N THR A 615 22.54 6.05 -38.45
CA THR A 615 22.33 4.69 -38.96
C THR A 615 21.98 4.69 -40.45
N PHE A 616 21.18 5.65 -40.90
CA PHE A 616 20.57 5.64 -42.23
C PHE A 616 20.99 6.81 -43.12
N LEU A 617 21.35 7.98 -42.56
CA LEU A 617 21.62 9.19 -43.35
C LEU A 617 23.11 9.52 -43.47
N ASP A 618 23.90 9.32 -42.43
CA ASP A 618 25.36 9.51 -42.45
C ASP A 618 26.04 8.23 -42.97
N THR A 619 25.91 7.97 -44.27
CA THR A 619 26.75 7.02 -45.00
C THR A 619 28.12 7.64 -45.29
N LYS A 620 28.91 7.98 -44.25
CA LYS A 620 30.35 8.11 -44.50
C LYS A 620 30.85 6.73 -44.93
N PRO A 621 31.43 6.56 -46.14
CA PRO A 621 32.00 5.29 -46.51
C PRO A 621 33.06 4.96 -45.47
N LYS A 622 32.94 3.81 -44.80
CA LYS A 622 34.07 3.22 -44.07
C LYS A 622 35.21 3.21 -45.06
N ALA A 623 36.21 4.09 -44.86
CA ALA A 623 37.43 4.04 -45.62
C ALA A 623 37.93 2.59 -45.51
N LYS A 624 37.90 1.88 -46.64
CA LYS A 624 38.58 0.60 -46.76
C LYS A 624 40.00 0.87 -46.31
N SER A 625 40.43 0.27 -45.21
CA SER A 625 41.85 0.16 -44.91
C SER A 625 42.45 -0.56 -46.11
N VAL A 626 43.17 0.20 -46.92
CA VAL A 626 43.92 -0.29 -48.07
C VAL A 626 44.81 -1.42 -47.58
N SER A 627 44.65 -2.58 -48.20
CA SER A 627 45.57 -3.69 -48.09
C SER A 627 46.92 -3.32 -48.71
N GLN A 628 47.99 -3.69 -48.01
CA GLN A 628 49.33 -4.01 -48.52
C GLN A 628 50.18 -2.90 -49.17
N ALA A 629 51.33 -2.59 -48.55
CA ALA A 629 52.68 -2.87 -49.10
C ALA A 629 53.76 -1.96 -48.46
N LYS A 630 54.47 -2.45 -47.44
CA LYS A 630 55.93 -2.70 -47.42
C LYS A 630 56.35 -3.23 -46.06
#